data_AF-A0AAE9YP94-F1
#
_entry.id   AF-A0AAE9YP94-F1
#
_cell.length_a   1.000
_cell.length_b   1.000
_cell.length_c   1.000
_cell.angle_alpha   90.00
_cell.angle_beta   90.00
_cell.angle_gamma   90.00
#
_symmetry.space_group_name_H-M   'P 1'
#
loop_
_entity.id
_entity.type
_entity.pdbx_description
1 polymer ?
#
loop_
_entity_poly.entity_id
_entity_poly.type
_entity_poly.pdbx_seq_one_letter_code
_entity_poly.pdbx_strand_id
1 'polypeptide(L)'
;MNTELWKQHVVEILTNIADENFQKKIWFSDTLYCSTPGELYCILFDDYSIELFIDDNDVNLNANQKANGKILINLMDEFSEECGDNMTAENTINNLKWKAIRKQAERFLHTLNQPN
;
A
#
# COMPACT_ATOMS: atom_id res chain seq x y z
N MET A 1 -14.86 3.29 -12.04
CA MET A 1 -13.67 4.17 -12.03
C MET A 1 -12.95 4.03 -13.36
N ASN A 2 -12.26 5.05 -13.86
CA ASN A 2 -11.41 4.90 -15.05
C ASN A 2 -10.22 3.99 -14.69
N THR A 3 -9.99 2.90 -15.42
CA THR A 3 -8.98 1.89 -15.09
C THR A 3 -7.56 2.44 -15.04
N GLU A 4 -7.20 3.35 -15.95
CA GLU A 4 -5.87 3.96 -15.96
C GLU A 4 -5.67 4.90 -14.77
N LEU A 5 -6.72 5.64 -14.40
CA LEU A 5 -6.71 6.47 -13.19
C LEU A 5 -6.62 5.60 -11.92
N TRP A 6 -7.31 4.45 -11.90
CA TRP A 6 -7.23 3.49 -10.79
C TRP A 6 -5.79 2.97 -10.62
N LYS A 7 -5.15 2.53 -11.72
CA LYS A 7 -3.75 2.09 -11.71
C LYS A 7 -2.82 3.19 -11.21
N GLN A 8 -3.00 4.42 -11.70
CA GLN A 8 -2.18 5.56 -11.28
C GLN A 8 -2.26 5.79 -9.77
N HIS A 9 -3.47 5.81 -9.21
CA HIS A 9 -3.64 6.00 -7.78
C HIS A 9 -3.10 4.85 -6.93
N VAL A 10 -3.33 3.60 -7.35
CA VAL A 10 -2.74 2.44 -6.65
C VAL A 10 -1.21 2.54 -6.67
N VAL A 11 -0.60 2.88 -7.80
CA VAL A 11 0.86 3.07 -7.91
C VAL A 11 1.35 4.21 -7.00
N GLU A 12 0.62 5.31 -6.92
CA GLU A 12 0.95 6.44 -6.03
C GLU A 12 0.96 6.01 -4.56
N ILE A 13 -0.09 5.32 -4.11
CA ILE A 13 -0.19 4.86 -2.72
C ILE A 13 0.86 3.81 -2.40
N LEU A 14 1.11 2.86 -3.31
CA LEU A 14 2.19 1.90 -3.14
C LEU A 14 3.56 2.59 -3.05
N THR A 15 3.78 3.68 -3.80
CA THR A 15 5.02 4.48 -3.73
C THR A 15 5.19 5.09 -2.34
N ASN A 16 4.11 5.64 -1.78
CA ASN A 16 4.09 6.20 -0.43
C ASN A 16 4.29 5.12 0.65
N ILE A 17 3.77 3.90 0.45
CA ILE A 17 4.00 2.76 1.34
C ILE A 17 5.46 2.27 1.26
N ALA A 18 6.07 2.26 0.08
CA ALA A 18 7.44 1.79 -0.10
C ALA A 18 8.50 2.74 0.49
N ASP A 19 8.23 4.05 0.54
CA ASP A 19 9.21 5.07 0.91
C ASP A 19 9.21 5.41 2.41
N GLU A 20 10.18 4.86 3.15
CA GLU A 20 10.39 5.15 4.57
C GLU A 20 10.71 6.63 4.84
N ASN A 21 11.44 7.30 3.95
CA ASN A 21 11.82 8.70 4.16
C ASN A 21 10.62 9.63 3.95
N PHE A 22 9.79 9.34 2.94
CA PHE A 22 8.51 10.00 2.75
C PHE A 22 7.62 9.82 3.99
N GLN A 23 7.47 8.58 4.48
CA GLN A 23 6.69 8.29 5.69
C GLN A 23 7.21 9.08 6.89
N LYS A 24 8.53 9.03 7.17
CA LYS A 24 9.12 9.80 8.28
C LYS A 24 8.85 11.30 8.14
N LYS A 25 8.95 11.82 6.91
CA LYS A 25 8.72 13.23 6.64
C LYS A 25 7.27 13.62 6.88
N ILE A 26 6.31 12.83 6.39
CA ILE A 26 4.90 13.20 6.47
C ILE A 26 4.31 12.87 7.85
N TRP A 27 4.54 11.67 8.36
CA TRP A 27 3.91 11.17 9.59
C TRP A 27 4.33 11.91 10.86
N PHE A 28 5.54 12.47 10.86
CA PHE A 28 6.10 13.22 11.98
C PHE A 28 6.20 14.72 11.71
N SER A 29 5.49 15.22 10.69
CA SER A 29 5.40 16.65 10.42
C SER A 29 4.06 17.22 10.86
N ASP A 30 4.05 18.48 11.30
CA ASP A 30 2.82 19.25 11.57
C ASP A 30 2.08 19.66 10.28
N THR A 31 2.28 18.94 9.17
CA THR A 31 1.60 19.26 7.91
C THR A 31 0.17 18.75 7.96
N LEU A 32 -0.75 19.46 7.30
CA LEU A 32 -2.14 19.06 7.12
C LEU A 32 -2.33 17.77 6.30
N TYR A 33 -1.24 17.13 5.86
CA TYR A 33 -1.31 15.88 5.10
C TYR A 33 -1.67 14.72 6.04
N CYS A 34 -2.94 14.31 5.99
CA CYS A 34 -3.39 13.04 6.55
C CYS A 34 -2.83 11.91 5.68
N SER A 35 -1.63 11.45 5.98
CA SER A 35 -1.11 10.20 5.42
C SER A 35 -0.52 9.37 6.53
N THR A 36 -1.19 9.26 7.68
CA THR A 36 -0.80 8.35 8.76
C THR A 36 -0.79 6.91 8.23
N PRO A 37 -0.11 5.96 8.90
CA PRO A 37 -0.12 4.57 8.45
C PRO A 37 -1.53 3.98 8.35
N GLY A 38 -2.42 4.31 9.31
CA GLY A 38 -3.83 3.93 9.24
C GLY A 38 -4.54 4.52 8.00
N GLU A 39 -4.29 5.79 7.69
CA GLU A 39 -4.87 6.43 6.50
C GLU A 39 -4.37 5.79 5.19
N LEU A 40 -3.10 5.40 5.10
CA LEU A 40 -2.60 4.66 3.93
C LEU A 40 -3.29 3.30 3.77
N TYR A 41 -3.61 2.63 4.88
CA TYR A 41 -4.42 1.41 4.85
C TYR A 41 -5.83 1.71 4.32
N CYS A 42 -6.53 2.67 4.91
CA CYS A 42 -7.89 3.05 4.47
C CYS A 42 -7.92 3.46 3.00
N ILE A 43 -7.01 4.31 2.53
CA ILE A 43 -6.99 4.72 1.12
C ILE A 43 -6.77 3.51 0.20
N LEU A 44 -5.87 2.59 0.55
CA LEU A 44 -5.58 1.44 -0.31
C LEU A 44 -6.73 0.42 -0.34
N PHE A 45 -7.33 0.13 0.82
CA PHE A 45 -8.37 -0.91 0.97
C PHE A 45 -9.78 -0.36 0.75
N ASP A 46 -10.12 0.77 1.34
CA ASP A 46 -11.49 1.32 1.28
C ASP A 46 -11.70 2.17 0.03
N ASP A 47 -10.81 3.13 -0.25
CA ASP A 47 -11.00 4.07 -1.37
C ASP A 47 -10.66 3.45 -2.73
N TYR A 48 -9.57 2.69 -2.79
CA TYR A 48 -9.09 2.08 -4.03
C TYR A 48 -9.34 0.58 -4.13
N SER A 49 -9.94 -0.04 -3.11
CA SER A 49 -10.37 -1.45 -3.14
C SER A 49 -9.31 -2.37 -3.76
N ILE A 50 -8.11 -2.39 -3.20
CA ILE A 50 -6.95 -3.10 -3.76
C ILE A 50 -7.21 -4.58 -4.06
N GLU A 51 -8.10 -5.21 -3.29
CA GLU A 51 -8.55 -6.59 -3.53
C GLU A 51 -9.25 -6.70 -4.88
N LEU A 52 -10.17 -5.79 -5.15
CA LEU A 52 -10.91 -5.70 -6.41
C LEU A 52 -9.96 -5.34 -7.56
N PHE A 53 -9.05 -4.40 -7.35
CA PHE A 53 -8.03 -4.02 -8.34
C PHE A 53 -7.21 -5.22 -8.84
N ILE A 54 -6.83 -6.13 -7.93
CA ILE A 54 -6.00 -7.29 -8.27
C ILE A 54 -6.77 -8.32 -9.09
N ASP A 55 -8.04 -8.54 -8.76
CA ASP A 55 -8.85 -9.58 -9.36
C ASP A 55 -9.63 -9.10 -10.61
N ASP A 56 -9.74 -7.80 -10.83
CA ASP A 56 -10.40 -7.20 -11.99
C ASP A 56 -9.67 -7.49 -13.32
N ASN A 57 -10.43 -7.93 -14.33
CA ASN A 57 -9.89 -8.29 -15.65
C ASN A 57 -9.53 -7.06 -16.50
N ASP A 58 -10.19 -5.93 -16.30
CA ASP A 58 -9.95 -4.69 -17.05
C ASP A 58 -8.62 -4.05 -16.63
N VAL A 59 -8.19 -4.27 -15.37
CA VAL A 59 -6.84 -3.89 -14.92
C VAL A 59 -5.76 -4.69 -15.65
N ASN A 60 -6.10 -5.93 -16.07
CA ASN A 60 -5.28 -6.81 -16.89
C ASN A 60 -3.94 -7.16 -16.22
N LEU A 61 -3.91 -7.47 -14.93
CA LEU A 61 -2.66 -7.89 -14.27
C LEU A 61 -2.26 -9.32 -14.64
N ASN A 62 -0.97 -9.56 -14.88
CA ASN A 62 -0.44 -10.92 -15.03
C ASN A 62 -0.33 -11.67 -13.69
N ALA A 63 -0.07 -12.98 -13.76
CA ALA A 63 -0.03 -13.84 -12.57
C ALA A 63 1.00 -13.39 -11.52
N ASN A 64 2.16 -12.89 -11.94
CA ASN A 64 3.21 -12.42 -11.03
C ASN A 64 2.82 -11.12 -10.32
N GLN A 65 2.20 -10.18 -11.04
CA GLN A 65 1.65 -8.95 -10.45
C GLN A 65 0.56 -9.27 -9.43
N LYS A 66 -0.40 -10.15 -9.80
CA LYS A 66 -1.46 -10.59 -8.89
C LYS A 66 -0.90 -11.25 -7.63
N ALA A 67 0.10 -12.13 -7.78
CA ALA A 67 0.73 -12.78 -6.64
C ALA A 67 1.39 -11.77 -5.68
N ASN A 68 2.12 -10.78 -6.21
CA ASN A 68 2.76 -9.75 -5.37
C ASN A 68 1.75 -8.87 -4.65
N GLY A 69 0.63 -8.51 -5.31
CA GLY A 69 -0.47 -7.78 -4.69
C GLY A 69 -1.12 -8.58 -3.57
N LYS A 70 -1.39 -9.87 -3.77
CA LYS A 70 -2.01 -10.73 -2.73
C LYS A 70 -1.11 -10.90 -1.50
N ILE A 71 0.20 -11.02 -1.69
CA ILE A 71 1.15 -11.05 -0.57
C ILE A 71 1.12 -9.72 0.20
N LEU A 72 1.05 -8.58 -0.50
CA LEU A 72 0.97 -7.27 0.15
C LEU A 72 -0.31 -7.14 1.00
N ILE A 73 -1.46 -7.52 0.43
CA ILE A 73 -2.75 -7.50 1.14
C ILE A 73 -2.67 -8.29 2.42
N ASN A 74 -2.23 -9.55 2.35
CA ASN A 74 -2.11 -10.41 3.53
C ASN A 74 -1.22 -9.79 4.61
N LEU A 75 -0.08 -9.19 4.24
CA LEU A 75 0.81 -8.54 5.21
C LEU A 75 0.16 -7.33 5.86
N MET A 76 -0.61 -6.54 5.11
CA MET A 76 -1.30 -5.35 5.63
C MET A 76 -2.47 -5.74 6.53
N ASP A 77 -3.24 -6.78 6.18
CA ASP A 77 -4.32 -7.30 7.02
C ASP A 77 -3.78 -7.88 8.32
N GLU A 78 -2.75 -8.72 8.27
CA GLU A 78 -2.09 -9.26 9.48
C GLU A 78 -1.53 -8.17 10.39
N PHE A 79 -1.10 -7.04 9.82
CA PHE A 79 -0.61 -5.90 10.59
C PHE A 79 -1.76 -5.09 11.19
N SER A 80 -2.83 -4.88 10.42
CA SER A 80 -4.07 -4.23 10.85
C SER A 80 -4.73 -4.99 12.01
N GLU A 81 -4.85 -6.31 11.91
CA GLU A 81 -5.39 -7.16 12.98
C GLU A 81 -4.58 -7.09 14.29
N GLU A 82 -3.26 -6.97 14.19
CA GLU A 82 -2.39 -6.86 15.38
C GLU A 82 -2.49 -5.49 16.06
N CYS A 83 -2.56 -4.42 15.26
CA CYS A 83 -2.50 -3.05 15.78
C CYS A 83 -3.89 -2.49 16.12
N GLY A 84 -4.93 -2.90 15.39
CA GLY A 84 -6.26 -2.30 15.42
C GLY A 84 -6.20 -0.79 15.23
N ASP A 85 -7.00 -0.07 16.01
CA ASP A 85 -7.05 1.41 16.01
C ASP A 85 -5.74 2.08 16.47
N ASN A 86 -4.76 1.32 16.97
CA ASN A 86 -3.51 1.88 17.48
C ASN A 86 -2.43 2.04 16.41
N MET A 87 -2.73 2.04 15.11
CA MET A 87 -1.72 2.21 14.07
C MET A 87 -1.20 3.66 14.00
N THR A 88 -0.22 4.00 14.85
CA THR A 88 0.39 5.34 14.91
C THR A 88 1.73 5.40 14.19
N ALA A 89 2.23 6.60 13.93
CA ALA A 89 3.53 6.79 13.30
C ALA A 89 4.67 6.13 14.11
N GLU A 90 4.65 6.32 15.43
CA GLU A 90 5.69 5.91 16.38
C GLU A 90 5.84 4.40 16.44
N ASN A 91 4.72 3.68 16.49
CA ASN A 91 4.74 2.22 16.61
C ASN A 91 4.85 1.51 15.25
N THR A 92 4.58 2.21 14.14
CA THR A 92 4.58 1.62 12.80
C THR A 92 5.93 1.78 12.10
N ILE A 93 6.56 2.98 12.13
CA ILE A 93 7.69 3.31 11.24
C ILE A 93 8.88 2.34 11.35
N ASN A 94 9.12 1.82 12.56
CA ASN A 94 10.23 0.92 12.88
C ASN A 94 9.80 -0.55 13.04
N ASN A 95 8.50 -0.85 12.96
CA ASN A 95 7.95 -2.18 13.13
C ASN A 95 8.49 -3.15 12.07
N LEU A 96 8.81 -4.39 12.47
CA LEU A 96 9.33 -5.41 11.55
C LEU A 96 8.32 -5.85 10.49
N LYS A 97 7.04 -5.96 10.85
CA LYS A 97 5.95 -6.27 9.91
C LYS A 97 5.75 -5.11 8.93
N TRP A 98 5.74 -3.87 9.40
CA TRP A 98 5.66 -2.71 8.51
C TRP A 98 6.84 -2.61 7.55
N LYS A 99 8.06 -2.91 8.01
CA LYS A 99 9.24 -3.02 7.11
C LYS A 99 9.04 -4.08 6.03
N ALA A 100 8.39 -5.20 6.35
CA ALA A 100 8.04 -6.23 5.36
C ALA A 100 6.99 -5.71 4.37
N ILE A 101 5.97 -4.99 4.83
CA ILE A 101 4.97 -4.31 4.00
C ILE A 101 5.66 -3.35 3.02
N ARG A 102 6.56 -2.46 3.50
CA ARG A 102 7.31 -1.54 2.63
C ARG A 102 8.05 -2.27 1.51
N LYS A 103 8.79 -3.32 1.88
CA LYS A 103 9.55 -4.13 0.93
C LYS A 103 8.65 -4.85 -0.07
N GLN A 104 7.47 -5.31 0.36
CA GLN A 104 6.53 -5.96 -0.53
C GLN A 104 5.82 -4.96 -1.45
N ALA A 105 5.52 -3.74 -0.99
CA ALA A 105 5.00 -2.66 -1.83
C ALA A 105 6.02 -2.28 -2.91
N GLU A 106 7.31 -2.15 -2.57
CA GLU A 106 8.39 -1.91 -3.54
C GLU A 106 8.45 -3.02 -4.61
N ARG A 107 8.34 -4.29 -4.20
CA ARG A 107 8.29 -5.42 -5.13
C ARG A 107 7.08 -5.36 -6.04
N PHE A 108 5.91 -5.05 -5.48
CA PHE A 108 4.69 -4.98 -6.26
C PHE A 108 4.77 -3.85 -7.30
N LEU A 109 5.22 -2.66 -6.91
CA LEU A 109 5.53 -1.55 -7.82
C LEU A 109 6.46 -1.97 -8.96
N HIS A 110 7.56 -2.66 -8.61
CA HIS A 110 8.50 -3.14 -9.62
C HIS A 110 7.81 -4.05 -10.64
N THR A 111 6.93 -4.95 -10.20
CA THR A 111 6.19 -5.84 -11.11
C THR A 111 5.11 -5.12 -11.92
N LEU A 112 4.48 -4.07 -11.39
CA LEU A 112 3.49 -3.28 -12.12
C LEU A 112 4.12 -2.46 -13.27
N ASN A 113 5.39 -2.10 -13.14
CA ASN A 113 6.15 -1.42 -14.19
C ASN A 113 6.67 -2.37 -15.28
N GLN A 114 6.49 -3.68 -15.12
CA GLN A 114 6.83 -4.67 -16.14
C GLN A 114 5.66 -4.85 -17.11
N PRO A 115 5.92 -4.97 -18.41
CA PRO A 115 4.87 -5.27 -19.38
C PRO A 115 4.23 -6.63 -19.10
N ASN A 116 2.94 -6.73 -19.45
CA ASN A 116 2.21 -8.00 -19.48
C ASN A 116 2.50 -8.81 -20.72
#